data_AF-A0A956TZB4-F1
#
_entry.id   AF-A0A956TZB4-F1
#
_cell.length_a   1.000
_cell.length_b   1.000
_cell.length_c   1.000
_cell.angle_alpha   90.00
_cell.angle_beta   90.00
_cell.angle_gamma   90.00
#
_symmetry.space_group_name_H-M   'P 1'
#
loop_
_entity.id
_entity.type
_entity.pdbx_description
1 polymer ?
#
loop_
_entity_poly.entity_id
_entity_poly.type
_entity_poly.pdbx_seq_one_letter_code
_entity_poly.pdbx_strand_id
1 'polypeptide(L)'
;MGFISVLKRRCRASVLVLVLFMVACAVGDENHPGTIDDLSSDTLARLLLWTAPGDNGNSGRATIYFPRYFDTEEVEELLGVPSLDGVPFIEIEEAVRDNFDIATQTPDFDQPQKAGSPESFLVPRIDILGSTEYYFAVRTNDEVGSSSQPSNVTTITTGLQNLRYVSSDPGSCLGTGISAGNYNGDRTTNEQGITVSVNDYAIGDPCLGRVYIFYGQNDLTGNGSGIVDVSTADVTIIGPAGQDFGAALATATHFESDPRALELVIGAPAFDNNRGKVYVVFGSLEFPSVVNLTDGSVEHIELEGENQGDNFGLTLQDGAGILNGRGVMMVGAPFFNAATGKV
;
A
#
# COMPACT_ATOMS: atom_id res chain seq x y z
N MET A 1 3.37 46.40 93.92
CA MET A 1 3.30 47.56 93.01
C MET A 1 3.39 47.01 91.58
N GLY A 2 2.35 47.15 90.75
CA GLY A 2 2.43 47.02 89.28
C GLY A 2 2.31 45.63 88.66
N PHE A 3 1.19 45.43 87.98
CA PHE A 3 0.68 44.28 87.21
C PHE A 3 1.32 44.12 85.80
N ILE A 4 1.02 42.98 85.12
CA ILE A 4 1.09 42.68 83.66
C ILE A 4 2.43 42.16 83.11
N SER A 5 2.56 41.14 82.26
CA SER A 5 1.81 39.93 81.89
C SER A 5 2.65 39.17 80.84
N VAL A 6 2.69 37.83 80.92
CA VAL A 6 3.00 36.82 79.88
C VAL A 6 4.44 36.68 79.33
N LEU A 7 5.14 35.69 79.92
CA LEU A 7 5.90 34.60 79.28
C LEU A 7 6.63 34.92 77.96
N LYS A 8 7.90 35.37 77.97
CA LYS A 8 9.15 34.56 78.02
C LYS A 8 9.18 33.31 77.12
N ARG A 9 10.12 33.41 76.15
CA ARG A 9 11.21 32.45 75.83
C ARG A 9 10.79 31.21 75.05
N ARG A 10 11.39 30.84 73.91
CA ARG A 10 12.78 30.86 73.40
C ARG A 10 12.64 30.39 71.93
N CYS A 11 13.51 30.59 70.95
CA CYS A 11 14.95 30.79 70.93
C CYS A 11 15.29 31.18 69.47
N ARG A 12 16.16 32.19 69.32
CA ARG A 12 17.17 32.35 68.26
C ARG A 12 16.84 31.94 66.82
N ALA A 13 16.76 32.97 65.99
CA ALA A 13 17.08 32.95 64.58
C ALA A 13 18.43 32.26 64.30
N SER A 14 18.42 31.22 63.47
CA SER A 14 19.22 31.10 62.23
C SER A 14 19.22 29.65 61.75
N VAL A 15 19.19 29.52 60.42
CA VAL A 15 19.34 28.29 59.62
C VAL A 15 18.08 27.42 59.53
N LEU A 16 17.23 27.73 58.56
CA LEU A 16 16.83 26.72 57.57
C LEU A 16 16.23 27.42 56.36
N VAL A 17 16.98 27.38 55.27
CA VAL A 17 16.51 27.28 53.89
C VAL A 17 15.00 27.05 53.78
N LEU A 18 14.22 28.11 53.61
CA LEU A 18 12.89 27.98 53.03
C LEU A 18 13.13 27.95 51.51
N VAL A 19 13.59 26.79 51.01
CA VAL A 19 13.38 26.49 49.59
C VAL A 19 11.89 26.59 49.42
N LEU A 20 11.46 27.61 48.69
CA LEU A 20 10.19 27.65 48.01
C LEU A 20 10.22 26.45 47.06
N PHE A 21 9.98 25.26 47.59
CA PHE A 21 9.73 24.06 46.80
C PHE A 21 8.35 24.35 46.23
N MET A 22 8.35 24.99 45.06
CA MET A 22 7.33 24.68 44.07
C MET A 22 7.44 23.19 43.81
N VAL A 23 6.84 22.39 44.70
CA VAL A 23 6.20 21.16 44.27
C VAL A 23 5.03 21.67 43.43
N ALA A 24 5.32 21.98 42.17
CA ALA A 24 4.39 21.61 41.14
C ALA A 24 4.24 20.10 41.36
N CYS A 25 3.20 19.71 42.11
CA CYS A 25 2.56 18.46 41.79
C CYS A 25 2.28 18.61 40.30
N ALA A 26 3.07 17.94 39.47
CA ALA A 26 2.46 17.26 38.35
C ALA A 26 1.29 16.51 38.99
N VAL A 27 0.10 17.09 38.91
CA VAL A 27 -1.12 16.30 39.04
C VAL A 27 -0.92 15.33 37.90
N GLY A 28 -0.46 14.12 38.23
CA GLY A 28 -0.44 13.04 37.26
C GLY A 28 -1.87 12.98 36.75
N ASP A 29 -2.04 13.07 35.44
CA ASP A 29 -3.32 12.72 34.87
C ASP A 29 -3.61 11.27 35.30
N GLU A 30 -4.62 11.08 36.15
CA GLU A 30 -5.05 9.74 36.55
C GLU A 30 -6.18 9.24 35.62
N ASN A 31 -6.61 10.05 34.66
CA ASN A 31 -7.63 9.66 33.71
C ASN A 31 -6.94 9.04 32.50
N HIS A 32 -6.96 7.72 32.47
CA HIS A 32 -6.45 6.95 31.34
C HIS A 32 -7.21 7.27 30.04
N PRO A 33 -6.56 7.10 28.89
CA PRO A 33 -7.23 7.10 27.59
C PRO A 33 -8.39 6.11 27.50
N GLY A 34 -9.34 6.41 26.63
CA GLY A 34 -10.47 5.52 26.32
C GLY A 34 -9.99 4.18 25.75
N THR A 35 -10.75 3.11 26.04
CA THR A 35 -10.53 1.82 25.38
C THR A 35 -11.16 1.85 24.01
N ILE A 36 -10.47 1.30 23.01
CA ILE A 36 -11.00 1.12 21.66
C ILE A 36 -11.84 -0.16 21.69
N ASP A 37 -13.15 -0.04 21.46
CA ASP A 37 -14.08 -1.17 21.47
C ASP A 37 -14.54 -1.57 20.06
N ASP A 38 -14.10 -0.84 19.03
CA ASP A 38 -14.52 -0.98 17.64
C ASP A 38 -13.35 -1.26 16.67
N LEU A 39 -12.24 -1.83 17.18
CA LEU A 39 -11.13 -2.23 16.33
C LEU A 39 -11.59 -3.29 15.32
N SER A 40 -11.33 -3.03 14.05
CA SER A 40 -11.67 -3.89 12.93
C SER A 40 -10.56 -3.86 11.87
N SER A 41 -10.65 -4.75 10.87
CA SER A 41 -9.67 -4.85 9.79
C SER A 41 -10.32 -4.78 8.41
N ASP A 42 -9.63 -4.16 7.45
CA ASP A 42 -9.87 -4.32 6.01
C ASP A 42 -8.70 -5.12 5.43
N THR A 43 -8.94 -6.39 5.13
CA THR A 43 -7.91 -7.31 4.61
C THR A 43 -7.48 -6.96 3.19
N LEU A 44 -8.35 -6.35 2.38
CA LEU A 44 -8.03 -5.94 1.00
C LEU A 44 -7.12 -4.71 1.00
N ALA A 45 -7.44 -3.71 1.82
CA ALA A 45 -6.62 -2.51 1.98
C ALA A 45 -5.44 -2.71 2.95
N ARG A 46 -5.41 -3.84 3.66
CA ARG A 46 -4.44 -4.18 4.70
C ARG A 46 -4.42 -3.14 5.83
N LEU A 47 -5.60 -2.67 6.22
CA LEU A 47 -5.80 -1.64 7.24
C LEU A 47 -6.37 -2.24 8.53
N LEU A 48 -5.98 -1.69 9.67
CA LEU A 48 -6.77 -1.68 10.89
C LEU A 48 -7.56 -0.38 10.95
N LEU A 49 -8.80 -0.43 11.45
CA LEU A 49 -9.73 0.69 11.52
C LEU A 49 -10.34 0.76 12.93
N TRP A 50 -10.45 1.96 13.49
CA TRP A 50 -11.11 2.19 14.78
C TRP A 50 -11.56 3.65 14.93
N THR A 51 -12.33 3.95 15.97
CA THR A 51 -12.66 5.32 16.37
C THR A 51 -11.65 5.82 17.39
N ALA A 52 -11.02 6.98 17.11
CA ALA A 52 -10.05 7.60 18.01
C ALA A 52 -10.63 7.76 19.43
N PRO A 53 -10.00 7.17 20.46
CA PRO A 53 -10.30 7.50 21.84
C PRO A 53 -9.73 8.89 22.20
N GLY A 54 -10.12 9.37 23.37
CA GLY A 54 -9.54 10.57 23.95
C GLY A 54 -8.34 10.27 24.83
N ASP A 55 -7.73 11.35 25.27
CA ASP A 55 -6.68 11.36 26.27
C ASP A 55 -7.21 11.00 27.66
N ASN A 56 -8.38 11.56 27.98
CA ASN A 56 -9.10 11.37 29.22
C ASN A 56 -10.42 10.65 28.89
N GLY A 57 -10.39 9.31 28.84
CA GLY A 57 -11.50 8.52 28.31
C GLY A 57 -11.76 8.84 26.83
N ASN A 58 -12.97 9.30 26.49
CA ASN A 58 -13.33 9.69 25.11
C ASN A 58 -13.29 11.20 24.87
N SER A 59 -12.51 11.95 25.67
CA SER A 59 -12.33 13.39 25.54
C SER A 59 -10.88 13.76 25.24
N GLY A 60 -10.69 14.79 24.41
CA GLY A 60 -9.36 15.28 24.06
C GLY A 60 -8.75 14.51 22.89
N ARG A 61 -7.42 14.35 22.94
CA ARG A 61 -6.63 13.70 21.90
C ARG A 61 -5.51 12.92 22.57
N ALA A 62 -5.49 11.61 22.36
CA ALA A 62 -4.40 10.76 22.82
C ALA A 62 -3.06 11.14 22.19
N THR A 63 -1.97 10.69 22.81
CA THR A 63 -0.62 11.00 22.33
C THR A 63 -0.12 10.00 21.29
N ILE A 64 -0.36 8.70 21.49
CA ILE A 64 0.15 7.65 20.59
C ILE A 64 -0.65 6.35 20.72
N TYR A 65 -0.64 5.55 19.65
CA TYR A 65 -1.15 4.17 19.65
C TYR A 65 -0.01 3.15 19.69
N PHE A 66 -0.30 2.00 20.29
CA PHE A 66 0.57 0.83 20.31
C PHE A 66 -0.17 -0.36 19.69
N PRO A 67 -0.20 -0.49 18.36
CA PRO A 67 -0.72 -1.71 17.74
C PRO A 67 0.26 -2.85 17.98
N ARG A 68 -0.27 -3.97 18.43
CA ARG A 68 0.48 -5.20 18.69
C ARG A 68 -0.27 -6.40 18.15
N TYR A 69 0.47 -7.47 17.88
CA TYR A 69 -0.11 -8.70 17.39
C TYR A 69 0.55 -9.94 17.97
N PHE A 70 -0.20 -11.03 17.91
CA PHE A 70 0.31 -12.39 17.92
C PHE A 70 0.04 -13.03 16.56
N ASP A 71 0.89 -13.94 16.11
CA ASP A 71 0.54 -14.87 15.05
C ASP A 71 -0.29 -16.05 15.58
N THR A 72 -0.79 -16.89 14.66
CA THR A 72 -1.63 -18.05 15.00
C THR A 72 -0.92 -19.02 15.94
N GLU A 73 0.37 -19.31 15.73
CA GLU A 73 1.13 -20.28 16.53
C GLU A 73 1.37 -19.75 17.96
N GLU A 74 1.63 -18.44 18.09
CA GLU A 74 1.76 -17.78 19.40
C GLU A 74 0.45 -17.85 20.20
N VAL A 75 -0.72 -17.64 19.57
CA VAL A 75 -2.02 -17.76 20.27
C VAL A 75 -2.31 -19.21 20.68
N GLU A 76 -1.96 -20.18 19.84
CA GLU A 76 -2.05 -21.62 20.17
C GLU A 76 -1.21 -21.95 21.41
N GLU A 77 0.01 -21.41 21.49
CA GLU A 77 0.89 -21.56 22.67
C GLU A 77 0.28 -20.91 23.91
N LEU A 78 -0.26 -19.69 23.81
CA LEU A 78 -0.92 -18.99 24.93
C LEU A 78 -2.10 -19.77 25.51
N LEU A 79 -2.89 -20.42 24.65
CA LEU A 79 -4.05 -21.22 25.03
C LEU A 79 -3.69 -22.68 25.39
N GLY A 80 -2.48 -23.13 25.07
CA GLY A 80 -2.04 -24.51 25.28
C GLY A 80 -2.81 -25.52 24.43
N VAL A 81 -3.24 -25.11 23.24
CA VAL A 81 -4.00 -25.95 22.28
C VAL A 81 -3.13 -26.29 21.06
N PRO A 82 -3.36 -27.43 20.40
CA PRO A 82 -2.58 -27.82 19.22
C PRO A 82 -3.03 -27.13 17.91
N SER A 83 -4.18 -26.46 17.94
CA SER A 83 -4.76 -25.68 16.84
C SER A 83 -5.88 -24.80 17.40
N LEU A 84 -6.13 -23.63 16.80
CA LEU A 84 -7.28 -22.77 17.10
C LEU A 84 -8.62 -23.30 16.54
N ASP A 85 -8.61 -24.40 15.77
CA ASP A 85 -9.81 -25.00 15.20
C ASP A 85 -10.84 -25.38 16.28
N GLY A 86 -11.99 -24.71 16.25
CA GLY A 86 -13.08 -24.94 17.20
C GLY A 86 -12.92 -24.23 18.56
N VAL A 87 -11.86 -23.45 18.75
CA VAL A 87 -11.72 -22.54 19.89
C VAL A 87 -12.68 -21.35 19.71
N PRO A 88 -13.55 -21.05 20.67
CA PRO A 88 -14.40 -19.86 20.60
C PRO A 88 -13.55 -18.58 20.53
N PHE A 89 -13.91 -17.66 19.62
CA PHE A 89 -13.15 -16.41 19.43
C PHE A 89 -13.01 -15.58 20.72
N ILE A 90 -13.98 -15.65 21.63
CA ILE A 90 -13.89 -14.97 22.93
C ILE A 90 -12.69 -15.45 23.77
N GLU A 91 -12.35 -16.74 23.72
CA GLU A 91 -11.20 -17.29 24.43
C GLU A 91 -9.89 -16.81 23.81
N ILE A 92 -9.85 -16.71 22.47
CA ILE A 92 -8.73 -16.14 21.72
C ILE A 92 -8.56 -14.65 22.07
N GLU A 93 -9.64 -13.88 22.07
CA GLU A 93 -9.64 -12.46 22.40
C GLU A 93 -9.12 -12.24 23.83
N GLU A 94 -9.62 -13.01 24.80
CA GLU A 94 -9.15 -12.95 26.19
C GLU A 94 -7.64 -13.27 26.28
N ALA A 95 -7.17 -14.34 25.64
CA ALA A 95 -5.75 -14.70 25.65
C ALA A 95 -4.85 -13.61 25.05
N VAL A 96 -5.25 -13.01 23.92
CA VAL A 96 -4.50 -11.92 23.28
C VAL A 96 -4.47 -10.68 24.16
N ARG A 97 -5.59 -10.30 24.76
CA ARG A 97 -5.69 -9.09 25.61
C ARG A 97 -4.93 -9.26 26.93
N ASP A 98 -5.03 -10.41 27.57
CA ASP A 98 -4.34 -10.70 28.83
C ASP A 98 -2.82 -10.77 28.67
N ASN A 99 -2.34 -11.09 27.46
CA ASN A 99 -0.91 -11.19 27.14
C ASN A 99 -0.39 -10.02 26.28
N PHE A 100 -1.14 -8.92 26.17
CA PHE A 100 -0.78 -7.79 25.31
C PHE A 100 0.65 -7.26 25.50
N ASP A 101 1.16 -7.27 26.73
CA ASP A 101 2.48 -6.71 27.06
C ASP A 101 3.65 -7.50 26.45
N ILE A 102 3.46 -8.78 26.11
CA ILE A 102 4.47 -9.61 25.44
C ILE A 102 4.27 -9.72 23.92
N ALA A 103 3.14 -9.23 23.39
CA ALA A 103 2.84 -9.25 21.96
C ALA A 103 3.85 -8.43 21.14
N THR A 104 4.05 -8.84 19.88
CA THR A 104 4.95 -8.14 18.98
C THR A 104 4.38 -6.77 18.61
N GLN A 105 5.14 -5.71 18.83
CA GLN A 105 4.71 -4.35 18.54
C GLN A 105 5.04 -3.95 17.10
N THR A 106 4.06 -3.39 16.39
CA THR A 106 4.30 -2.64 15.15
C THR A 106 4.48 -1.16 15.49
N PRO A 107 5.54 -0.51 15.00
CA PRO A 107 5.69 0.92 15.21
C PRO A 107 4.61 1.69 14.45
N ASP A 108 3.86 2.53 15.17
CA ASP A 108 2.99 3.56 14.62
C ASP A 108 3.61 4.93 14.95
N PHE A 109 3.68 5.80 13.94
CA PHE A 109 4.28 7.12 14.04
C PHE A 109 3.27 8.24 13.77
N ASP A 110 2.03 7.89 13.44
CA ASP A 110 1.00 8.88 13.15
C ASP A 110 0.44 9.45 14.45
N GLN A 111 0.23 10.76 14.47
CA GLN A 111 -0.34 11.41 15.63
C GLN A 111 -1.85 11.09 15.68
N PRO A 112 -2.36 10.55 16.81
CA PRO A 112 -3.79 10.29 16.97
C PRO A 112 -4.64 11.51 16.67
N GLN A 113 -5.78 11.30 16.00
CA GLN A 113 -6.82 12.28 15.76
C GLN A 113 -7.60 12.64 17.04
N LYS A 114 -8.46 13.66 16.97
CA LYS A 114 -9.32 14.01 18.11
C LYS A 114 -10.30 12.88 18.37
N ALA A 115 -10.66 12.68 19.64
CA ALA A 115 -11.63 11.68 20.03
C ALA A 115 -12.90 11.70 19.15
N GLY A 116 -13.36 10.53 18.73
CA GLY A 116 -14.51 10.35 17.84
C GLY A 116 -14.22 10.45 16.35
N SER A 117 -12.98 10.72 15.94
CA SER A 117 -12.57 10.73 14.53
C SER A 117 -12.24 9.30 14.06
N PRO A 118 -12.44 8.97 12.78
CA PRO A 118 -12.00 7.68 12.25
C PRO A 118 -10.48 7.63 12.15
N GLU A 119 -9.90 6.50 12.56
CA GLU A 119 -8.48 6.20 12.48
C GLU A 119 -8.23 5.01 11.57
N SER A 120 -7.03 4.95 11.01
CA SER A 120 -6.59 3.82 10.21
C SER A 120 -5.09 3.59 10.38
N PHE A 121 -4.68 2.31 10.42
CA PHE A 121 -3.28 1.93 10.42
C PHE A 121 -3.00 0.92 9.31
N LEU A 122 -2.03 1.22 8.45
CA LEU A 122 -1.57 0.29 7.42
C LEU A 122 -0.67 -0.77 8.06
N VAL A 123 -1.21 -1.98 8.19
CA VAL A 123 -0.44 -3.11 8.72
C VAL A 123 0.74 -3.35 7.79
N PRO A 124 2.00 -3.40 8.28
CA PRO A 124 3.14 -3.73 7.44
C PRO A 124 3.00 -5.14 6.86
N ARG A 125 3.82 -5.50 5.86
CA ARG A 125 3.86 -6.90 5.42
C ARG A 125 4.63 -7.70 6.47
N ILE A 126 3.92 -8.51 7.25
CA ILE A 126 4.50 -9.32 8.33
C ILE A 126 4.79 -10.73 7.83
N ASP A 127 3.91 -11.30 7.00
CA ASP A 127 4.14 -12.57 6.29
C ASP A 127 4.41 -12.32 4.79
N ILE A 128 5.45 -12.97 4.27
CA ILE A 128 5.79 -12.96 2.85
C ILE A 128 4.96 -14.00 2.08
N LEU A 129 4.58 -15.10 2.71
CA LEU A 129 3.76 -16.16 2.10
C LEU A 129 2.26 -15.77 2.08
N GLY A 130 1.84 -14.93 3.03
CA GLY A 130 0.48 -14.42 3.14
C GLY A 130 -0.54 -15.43 3.64
N SER A 131 -0.11 -16.49 4.30
CA SER A 131 -0.96 -17.56 4.84
C SER A 131 -1.20 -17.45 6.34
N THR A 132 -0.36 -16.69 7.06
CA THR A 132 -0.49 -16.55 8.52
C THR A 132 -1.57 -15.52 8.87
N GLU A 133 -2.47 -15.91 9.77
CA GLU A 133 -3.43 -15.00 10.41
C GLU A 133 -2.80 -14.37 11.66
N TYR A 134 -3.00 -13.07 11.80
CA TYR A 134 -2.49 -12.27 12.91
C TYR A 134 -3.64 -11.69 13.72
N TYR A 135 -3.50 -11.71 15.04
CA TYR A 135 -4.48 -11.23 16.01
C TYR A 135 -4.01 -9.90 16.57
N PHE A 136 -4.65 -8.80 16.16
CA PHE A 136 -4.26 -7.45 16.54
C PHE A 136 -5.09 -6.91 17.69
N ALA A 137 -4.41 -6.20 18.59
CA ALA A 137 -5.00 -5.32 19.57
C ALA A 137 -4.23 -3.99 19.60
N VAL A 138 -4.88 -2.92 20.06
CA VAL A 138 -4.29 -1.59 20.18
C VAL A 138 -4.44 -1.11 21.62
N ARG A 139 -3.37 -0.50 22.15
CA ARG A 139 -3.44 0.37 23.32
C ARG A 139 -3.22 1.81 22.94
N THR A 140 -3.83 2.71 23.70
CA THR A 140 -3.68 4.15 23.55
C THR A 140 -2.96 4.70 24.77
N ASN A 141 -1.99 5.59 24.55
CA ASN A 141 -1.30 6.28 25.63
C ASN A 141 -1.50 7.80 25.57
N ASP A 142 -1.58 8.40 26.77
CA ASP A 142 -1.57 9.85 27.00
C ASP A 142 -0.14 10.42 26.98
N GLU A 143 0.00 11.73 27.22
CA GLU A 143 1.30 12.42 27.23
C GLU A 143 2.18 12.12 28.45
N VAL A 144 1.59 11.58 29.51
CA VAL A 144 2.31 11.19 30.74
C VAL A 144 2.68 9.70 30.78
N GLY A 145 2.23 8.95 29.77
CA GLY A 145 2.52 7.53 29.57
C GLY A 145 1.50 6.57 30.18
N SER A 146 0.34 7.04 30.65
CA SER A 146 -0.75 6.16 31.08
C SER A 146 -1.41 5.50 29.88
N SER A 147 -1.73 4.22 30.02
CA SER A 147 -2.33 3.41 28.95
C SER A 147 -3.80 3.12 29.20
N SER A 148 -4.58 3.02 28.12
CA SER A 148 -5.89 2.37 28.14
C SER A 148 -5.78 0.86 28.38
N GLN A 149 -6.92 0.19 28.57
CA GLN A 149 -6.98 -1.26 28.42
C GLN A 149 -6.74 -1.64 26.95
N PRO A 150 -6.23 -2.86 26.67
CA PRO A 150 -6.18 -3.36 25.30
C PRO A 150 -7.57 -3.33 24.67
N SER A 151 -7.64 -2.94 23.40
CA SER A 151 -8.86 -2.97 22.60
C SER A 151 -9.49 -4.36 22.52
N ASN A 152 -10.67 -4.46 21.91
CA ASN A 152 -11.11 -5.72 21.32
C ASN A 152 -10.08 -6.21 20.28
N VAL A 153 -10.15 -7.49 19.90
CA VAL A 153 -9.21 -8.11 18.97
C VAL A 153 -9.82 -8.20 17.57
N THR A 154 -9.01 -7.96 16.54
CA THR A 154 -9.38 -8.21 15.15
C THR A 154 -8.33 -9.08 14.48
N THR A 155 -8.71 -9.82 13.44
CA THR A 155 -7.80 -10.69 12.70
C THR A 155 -7.46 -10.09 11.34
N ILE A 156 -6.22 -10.25 10.91
CA ILE A 156 -5.81 -9.85 9.57
C ILE A 156 -4.77 -10.83 9.00
N THR A 157 -4.96 -11.23 7.75
CA THR A 157 -3.94 -11.93 6.97
C THR A 157 -3.27 -10.94 6.03
N THR A 158 -1.93 -10.97 5.95
CA THR A 158 -1.19 -10.12 5.00
C THR A 158 -0.95 -10.85 3.68
N GLY A 159 -2.03 -11.25 3.02
CA GLY A 159 -2.04 -12.08 1.81
C GLY A 159 -1.02 -11.63 0.75
N LEU A 160 -0.39 -12.61 0.11
CA LEU A 160 0.39 -12.42 -1.10
C LEU A 160 -0.04 -13.48 -2.10
N GLN A 161 -0.44 -13.05 -3.29
CA GLN A 161 -0.55 -13.97 -4.41
C GLN A 161 0.80 -14.03 -5.11
N ASN A 162 1.48 -15.18 -5.00
CA ASN A 162 2.69 -15.43 -5.76
C ASN A 162 2.30 -15.94 -7.15
N LEU A 163 2.68 -15.18 -8.18
CA LEU A 163 2.24 -15.38 -9.55
C LEU A 163 3.44 -15.49 -10.47
N ARG A 164 3.35 -16.41 -11.43
CA ARG A 164 4.31 -16.57 -12.51
C ARG A 164 3.58 -16.59 -13.85
N TYR A 165 3.87 -15.59 -14.67
CA TYR A 165 3.45 -15.59 -16.07
C TYR A 165 4.46 -16.37 -16.91
N VAL A 166 3.97 -17.27 -17.75
CA VAL A 166 4.79 -18.13 -18.62
C VAL A 166 4.28 -18.12 -20.04
N SER A 167 5.20 -18.29 -20.99
CA SER A 167 4.87 -18.54 -22.40
C SER A 167 5.38 -19.91 -22.79
N SER A 168 4.53 -20.69 -23.47
CA SER A 168 4.92 -21.96 -24.10
C SER A 168 5.51 -21.78 -25.51
N ASP A 169 5.50 -20.57 -26.05
CA ASP A 169 5.91 -20.31 -27.43
C ASP A 169 7.45 -20.30 -27.57
N PRO A 170 8.05 -21.11 -28.45
CA PRO A 170 9.49 -21.12 -28.66
C PRO A 170 10.03 -19.77 -29.10
N GLY A 171 11.12 -19.33 -28.48
CA GLY A 171 11.74 -18.03 -28.77
C GLY A 171 11.11 -16.86 -28.03
N SER A 172 10.13 -17.09 -27.16
CA SER A 172 9.61 -16.08 -26.24
C SER A 172 10.71 -15.47 -25.37
N CYS A 173 10.67 -14.16 -25.21
CA CYS A 173 11.38 -13.42 -24.18
C CYS A 173 10.40 -12.56 -23.36
N LEU A 174 9.28 -13.20 -22.99
CA LEU A 174 8.25 -12.64 -22.13
C LEU A 174 8.83 -11.99 -20.87
N GLY A 175 8.26 -10.84 -20.51
CA GLY A 175 8.62 -10.11 -19.29
C GLY A 175 9.75 -9.10 -19.48
N THR A 176 10.17 -8.84 -20.72
CA THR A 176 11.16 -7.79 -21.02
C THR A 176 10.61 -6.41 -20.71
N GLY A 177 9.34 -6.15 -21.07
CA GLY A 177 8.59 -4.97 -20.68
C GLY A 177 7.43 -5.34 -19.76
N ILE A 178 7.18 -4.53 -18.73
CA ILE A 178 6.04 -4.71 -17.81
C ILE A 178 5.48 -3.33 -17.47
N SER A 179 4.15 -3.20 -17.44
CA SER A 179 3.46 -2.01 -16.93
C SER A 179 2.19 -2.39 -16.21
N ALA A 180 1.69 -1.47 -15.38
CA ALA A 180 0.40 -1.60 -14.71
C ALA A 180 -0.44 -0.35 -14.97
N GLY A 181 -1.73 -0.54 -15.20
CA GLY A 181 -2.65 0.54 -15.51
C GLY A 181 -4.06 -0.01 -15.71
N ASN A 182 -5.08 0.80 -15.47
CA ASN A 182 -6.45 0.42 -15.75
C ASN A 182 -6.74 0.55 -17.25
N TYR A 183 -6.40 -0.47 -18.04
CA TYR A 183 -6.50 -0.44 -19.51
C TYR A 183 -7.91 -0.76 -20.00
N ASN A 184 -8.74 -1.44 -19.19
CA ASN A 184 -10.15 -1.67 -19.50
C ASN A 184 -11.08 -0.60 -18.90
N GLY A 185 -10.58 0.28 -18.04
CA GLY A 185 -11.34 1.36 -17.40
C GLY A 185 -12.36 0.90 -16.35
N ASP A 186 -12.22 -0.31 -15.82
CA ASP A 186 -13.13 -0.86 -14.84
C ASP A 186 -12.94 -0.24 -13.43
N ARG A 187 -13.95 -0.43 -12.58
CA ARG A 187 -13.96 0.11 -11.22
C ARG A 187 -14.69 -0.85 -10.29
N THR A 188 -14.26 -0.88 -9.04
CA THR A 188 -14.94 -1.61 -7.96
C THR A 188 -15.37 -0.66 -6.86
N THR A 189 -16.45 -1.00 -6.16
CA THR A 189 -16.98 -0.23 -5.04
C THR A 189 -17.04 -1.10 -3.80
N ASN A 190 -16.43 -0.66 -2.70
CA ASN A 190 -16.49 -1.39 -1.44
C ASN A 190 -17.85 -1.20 -0.72
N GLU A 191 -18.06 -1.92 0.39
CA GLU A 191 -19.31 -1.87 1.17
C GLU A 191 -19.62 -0.47 1.73
N GLN A 192 -18.59 0.37 1.89
CA GLN A 192 -18.67 1.75 2.33
C GLN A 192 -18.98 2.74 1.19
N GLY A 193 -19.16 2.26 -0.04
CA GLY A 193 -19.51 3.08 -1.21
C GLY A 193 -18.33 3.81 -1.86
N ILE A 194 -17.09 3.44 -1.52
CA ILE A 194 -15.87 4.01 -2.10
C ILE A 194 -15.57 3.28 -3.42
N THR A 195 -15.60 4.02 -4.54
CA THR A 195 -15.25 3.51 -5.86
C THR A 195 -13.77 3.75 -6.17
N VAL A 196 -13.05 2.70 -6.52
CA VAL A 196 -11.65 2.75 -6.96
C VAL A 196 -11.50 2.11 -8.35
N SER A 197 -10.49 2.54 -9.10
CA SER A 197 -10.11 1.88 -10.36
C SER A 197 -9.41 0.56 -10.04
N VAL A 198 -9.68 -0.49 -10.82
CA VAL A 198 -8.89 -1.72 -10.74
C VAL A 198 -7.80 -1.61 -11.79
N ASN A 199 -6.56 -1.87 -11.39
CA ASN A 199 -5.45 -1.82 -12.33
C ASN A 199 -5.24 -3.21 -12.95
N ASP A 200 -4.93 -3.19 -14.23
CA ASP A 200 -4.51 -4.33 -15.01
C ASP A 200 -2.98 -4.37 -15.10
N TYR A 201 -2.46 -5.44 -15.69
CA TYR A 201 -1.03 -5.58 -15.95
C TYR A 201 -0.79 -5.95 -17.41
N ALA A 202 0.20 -5.31 -18.02
CA ALA A 202 0.66 -5.63 -19.37
C ALA A 202 2.07 -6.22 -19.31
N ILE A 203 2.32 -7.26 -20.10
CA ILE A 203 3.60 -7.97 -20.17
C ILE A 203 4.02 -8.10 -21.63
N GLY A 204 5.20 -7.59 -21.96
CA GLY A 204 5.75 -7.61 -23.30
C GLY A 204 6.58 -8.87 -23.59
N ASP A 205 6.44 -9.38 -24.81
CA ASP A 205 7.25 -10.44 -25.39
C ASP A 205 7.82 -9.96 -26.73
N PRO A 206 8.90 -9.15 -26.69
CA PRO A 206 9.45 -8.51 -27.87
C PRO A 206 10.00 -9.48 -28.92
N CYS A 207 10.42 -10.67 -28.51
CA CYS A 207 10.91 -11.69 -29.43
C CYS A 207 9.80 -12.24 -30.33
N LEU A 208 8.55 -12.20 -29.85
CA LEU A 208 7.37 -12.56 -30.64
C LEU A 208 6.63 -11.33 -31.18
N GLY A 209 7.03 -10.12 -30.80
CA GLY A 209 6.36 -8.87 -31.15
C GLY A 209 4.95 -8.77 -30.55
N ARG A 210 4.79 -9.17 -29.27
CA ARG A 210 3.49 -9.22 -28.59
C ARG A 210 3.50 -8.50 -27.26
N VAL A 211 2.32 -8.06 -26.84
CA VAL A 211 2.04 -7.61 -25.48
C VAL A 211 0.74 -8.26 -25.00
N TYR A 212 0.75 -8.75 -23.76
CA TYR A 212 -0.37 -9.46 -23.14
C TYR A 212 -0.91 -8.61 -22.00
N ILE A 213 -2.21 -8.32 -22.00
CA ILE A 213 -2.90 -7.64 -20.89
C ILE A 213 -3.71 -8.66 -20.10
N PHE A 214 -3.60 -8.58 -18.78
CA PHE A 214 -4.40 -9.32 -17.83
C PHE A 214 -5.17 -8.34 -16.97
N TYR A 215 -6.49 -8.47 -16.96
CA TYR A 215 -7.33 -7.61 -16.16
C TYR A 215 -7.16 -7.88 -14.67
N GLY A 216 -7.26 -6.81 -13.88
CA GLY A 216 -7.22 -6.91 -12.43
C GLY A 216 -8.39 -7.75 -11.90
N GLN A 217 -8.08 -8.71 -11.01
CA GLN A 217 -9.07 -9.57 -10.37
C GLN A 217 -8.75 -9.74 -8.88
N ASN A 218 -9.73 -10.17 -8.10
CA ASN A 218 -9.52 -10.50 -6.67
C ASN A 218 -8.60 -11.72 -6.48
N ASP A 219 -8.62 -12.66 -7.43
CA ASP A 219 -7.72 -13.81 -7.49
C ASP A 219 -7.05 -13.88 -8.87
N LEU A 220 -5.76 -13.56 -8.89
CA LEU A 220 -4.92 -13.61 -10.08
C LEU A 220 -4.26 -14.98 -10.27
N THR A 221 -4.41 -15.92 -9.33
CA THR A 221 -3.64 -17.19 -9.29
C THR A 221 -4.12 -18.26 -10.28
N GLY A 222 -5.15 -17.97 -11.08
CA GLY A 222 -5.72 -18.93 -12.01
C GLY A 222 -6.29 -20.16 -11.28
N ASN A 223 -7.10 -19.93 -10.24
CA ASN A 223 -7.66 -20.95 -9.34
C ASN A 223 -6.60 -21.63 -8.44
N GLY A 224 -5.69 -20.86 -7.85
CA GLY A 224 -4.69 -21.35 -6.90
C GLY A 224 -3.45 -22.00 -7.52
N SER A 225 -3.32 -22.01 -8.84
CA SER A 225 -2.16 -22.57 -9.56
C SER A 225 -0.88 -21.77 -9.31
N GLY A 226 -1.00 -20.44 -9.21
CA GLY A 226 0.14 -19.51 -9.12
C GLY A 226 0.94 -19.41 -10.43
N ILE A 227 0.59 -20.19 -11.46
CA ILE A 227 1.17 -20.12 -12.80
C ILE A 227 0.05 -19.76 -13.78
N VAL A 228 0.28 -18.69 -14.55
CA VAL A 228 -0.63 -18.18 -15.58
C VAL A 228 0.07 -18.25 -16.93
N ASP A 229 -0.53 -18.94 -17.90
CA ASP A 229 -0.01 -19.00 -19.27
C ASP A 229 -0.49 -17.79 -20.07
N VAL A 230 0.38 -17.14 -20.84
CA VAL A 230 0.02 -15.95 -21.62
C VAL A 230 -1.02 -16.18 -22.70
N SER A 231 -1.29 -17.43 -23.08
CA SER A 231 -2.41 -17.78 -23.94
C SER A 231 -3.78 -17.48 -23.32
N THR A 232 -3.85 -17.26 -22.00
CA THR A 232 -5.08 -16.89 -21.28
C THR A 232 -5.20 -15.38 -21.05
N ALA A 233 -4.35 -14.56 -21.66
CA ALA A 233 -4.44 -13.11 -21.54
C ALA A 233 -5.82 -12.61 -22.01
N ASP A 234 -6.36 -11.61 -21.31
CA ASP A 234 -7.63 -10.99 -21.68
C ASP A 234 -7.51 -10.24 -23.02
N VAL A 235 -6.36 -9.62 -23.27
CA VAL A 235 -6.02 -8.98 -24.55
C VAL A 235 -4.63 -9.39 -24.99
N THR A 236 -4.50 -9.79 -26.26
CA THR A 236 -3.20 -9.92 -26.94
C THR A 236 -3.04 -8.84 -28.00
N ILE A 237 -2.07 -7.96 -27.81
CA ILE A 237 -1.66 -6.96 -28.79
C ILE A 237 -0.55 -7.56 -29.66
N ILE A 238 -0.76 -7.53 -30.97
CA ILE A 238 0.18 -8.02 -31.98
C ILE A 238 0.81 -6.80 -32.66
N GLY A 239 2.12 -6.66 -32.50
CA GLY A 239 2.93 -5.66 -33.18
C GLY A 239 3.84 -6.26 -34.25
N PRO A 240 4.69 -5.43 -34.88
CA PRO A 240 5.63 -5.89 -35.88
C PRO A 240 6.75 -6.74 -35.27
N ALA A 241 6.83 -8.00 -35.70
CA ALA A 241 7.88 -8.92 -35.26
C ALA A 241 9.28 -8.45 -35.68
N GLY A 242 10.29 -8.75 -34.86
CA GLY A 242 11.70 -8.43 -35.12
C GLY A 242 12.09 -6.97 -34.90
N GLN A 243 11.21 -6.15 -34.33
CA GLN A 243 11.47 -4.74 -33.98
C GLN A 243 11.54 -4.51 -32.47
N ASP A 244 11.62 -5.58 -31.69
CA ASP A 244 11.55 -5.58 -30.24
C ASP A 244 10.28 -4.90 -29.69
N PHE A 245 9.14 -5.06 -30.40
CA PHE A 245 7.86 -4.52 -29.98
C PHE A 245 7.40 -5.11 -28.64
N GLY A 246 7.27 -4.29 -27.61
CA GLY A 246 6.97 -4.73 -26.25
C GLY A 246 8.20 -4.81 -25.34
N ALA A 247 9.39 -4.37 -25.80
CA ALA A 247 10.59 -4.36 -24.97
C ALA A 247 10.55 -3.34 -23.82
N ALA A 248 9.78 -2.27 -24.00
CA ALA A 248 9.45 -1.33 -22.94
C ALA A 248 7.95 -1.07 -22.96
N LEU A 249 7.36 -0.94 -21.77
CA LEU A 249 5.97 -0.59 -21.60
C LEU A 249 5.86 0.56 -20.61
N ALA A 250 4.90 1.45 -20.83
CA ALA A 250 4.47 2.41 -19.83
C ALA A 250 2.96 2.62 -19.95
N THR A 251 2.34 2.96 -18.85
CA THR A 251 0.97 3.49 -18.86
C THR A 251 1.04 4.99 -19.09
N ALA A 252 0.12 5.54 -19.86
CA ALA A 252 -0.03 6.98 -19.95
C ALA A 252 -1.45 7.40 -19.56
N THR A 253 -1.58 8.68 -19.26
CA THR A 253 -2.87 9.31 -19.00
C THR A 253 -3.55 9.74 -20.30
N HIS A 254 -4.87 9.86 -20.23
CA HIS A 254 -5.78 10.04 -21.35
C HIS A 254 -5.25 10.96 -22.47
N PHE A 255 -4.84 10.37 -23.60
CA PHE A 255 -4.52 11.04 -24.86
C PHE A 255 -5.75 11.18 -25.76
N GLU A 256 -6.82 10.43 -25.48
CA GLU A 256 -8.12 10.60 -26.10
C GLU A 256 -9.20 11.13 -25.11
N SER A 257 -10.47 11.10 -25.51
CA SER A 257 -11.61 11.71 -24.82
C SER A 257 -12.39 10.83 -23.83
N ASP A 258 -12.18 9.52 -23.74
CA ASP A 258 -12.74 8.61 -22.73
C ASP A 258 -11.87 8.61 -21.47
N PRO A 259 -12.31 9.31 -20.39
CA PRO A 259 -11.51 9.48 -19.18
C PRO A 259 -11.50 8.25 -18.26
N ARG A 260 -11.89 7.07 -18.77
CA ARG A 260 -12.10 5.88 -17.94
C ARG A 260 -10.97 4.87 -18.04
N ALA A 261 -10.37 4.69 -19.21
CA ALA A 261 -9.31 3.72 -19.45
C ALA A 261 -7.99 4.41 -19.79
N LEU A 262 -6.91 3.94 -19.18
CA LEU A 262 -5.56 4.45 -19.42
C LEU A 262 -4.99 3.89 -20.73
N GLU A 263 -4.07 4.62 -21.34
CA GLU A 263 -3.36 4.18 -22.53
C GLU A 263 -2.14 3.32 -22.20
N LEU A 264 -1.84 2.41 -23.13
CA LEU A 264 -0.62 1.63 -23.09
C LEU A 264 0.37 2.16 -24.14
N VAL A 265 1.55 2.56 -23.67
CA VAL A 265 2.68 2.98 -24.50
C VAL A 265 3.63 1.80 -24.65
N ILE A 266 3.98 1.48 -25.89
CA ILE A 266 4.76 0.29 -26.26
C ILE A 266 5.99 0.69 -27.06
N GLY A 267 7.17 0.31 -26.59
CA GLY A 267 8.45 0.54 -27.27
C GLY A 267 8.77 -0.56 -28.28
N ALA A 268 9.32 -0.16 -29.43
CA ALA A 268 9.90 -1.03 -30.46
C ALA A 268 11.29 -0.49 -30.85
N PRO A 269 12.29 -0.58 -29.95
CA PRO A 269 13.57 0.10 -30.09
C PRO A 269 14.41 -0.40 -31.28
N ALA A 270 14.16 -1.59 -31.83
CA ALA A 270 14.88 -2.14 -32.97
C ALA A 270 14.31 -1.73 -34.33
N PHE A 271 13.21 -0.96 -34.38
CA PHE A 271 12.64 -0.42 -35.62
C PHE A 271 13.69 0.35 -36.45
N ASP A 272 13.67 0.16 -37.78
CA ASP A 272 14.55 0.81 -38.78
C ASP A 272 16.03 0.93 -38.35
N ASN A 273 16.74 -0.20 -38.28
CA ASN A 273 18.15 -0.24 -37.85
C ASN A 273 18.37 0.43 -36.49
N ASN A 274 17.52 0.09 -35.53
CA ASN A 274 17.49 0.66 -34.19
C ASN A 274 17.27 2.18 -34.14
N ARG A 275 16.61 2.78 -35.13
CA ARG A 275 16.02 4.11 -34.98
C ARG A 275 15.07 4.16 -33.79
N GLY A 276 14.29 3.10 -33.66
CA GLY A 276 13.29 2.96 -32.61
C GLY A 276 11.98 3.67 -32.95
N LYS A 277 10.90 3.12 -32.39
CA LYS A 277 9.53 3.61 -32.56
C LYS A 277 8.75 3.37 -31.26
N VAL A 278 7.76 4.20 -31.00
CA VAL A 278 6.80 4.06 -29.90
C VAL A 278 5.39 4.01 -30.45
N TYR A 279 4.57 3.15 -29.87
CA TYR A 279 3.14 3.00 -30.14
C TYR A 279 2.34 3.44 -28.91
N VAL A 280 1.21 4.12 -29.10
CA VAL A 280 0.22 4.36 -28.04
C VAL A 280 -1.07 3.67 -28.44
N VAL A 281 -1.45 2.66 -27.67
CA VAL A 281 -2.70 1.91 -27.82
C VAL A 281 -3.70 2.43 -26.81
N PHE A 282 -4.89 2.78 -27.27
CA PHE A 282 -5.94 3.33 -26.43
C PHE A 282 -6.65 2.23 -25.64
N GLY A 283 -6.76 2.41 -24.32
CA GLY A 283 -7.55 1.55 -23.46
C GLY A 283 -9.05 1.65 -23.77
N SER A 284 -9.83 0.64 -23.40
CA SER A 284 -11.27 0.61 -23.66
C SER A 284 -12.01 -0.37 -22.76
N LEU A 285 -13.22 0.00 -22.33
CA LEU A 285 -14.16 -0.93 -21.68
C LEU A 285 -14.59 -2.09 -22.57
N GLU A 286 -14.50 -1.91 -23.89
CA GLU A 286 -14.79 -2.94 -24.88
C GLU A 286 -13.50 -3.37 -25.60
N PHE A 287 -12.38 -3.47 -24.86
CA PHE A 287 -11.10 -3.87 -25.43
C PHE A 287 -11.23 -5.23 -26.14
N PRO A 288 -10.96 -5.31 -27.46
CA PRO A 288 -10.97 -6.58 -28.16
C PRO A 288 -9.93 -7.55 -27.58
N SER A 289 -10.24 -8.84 -27.53
CA SER A 289 -9.29 -9.85 -27.04
C SER A 289 -8.05 -10.01 -27.90
N VAL A 290 -8.09 -9.55 -29.16
CA VAL A 290 -6.94 -9.47 -30.05
C VAL A 290 -6.91 -8.10 -30.73
N VAL A 291 -5.77 -7.44 -30.64
CA VAL A 291 -5.53 -6.11 -31.20
C VAL A 291 -4.33 -6.21 -32.14
N ASN A 292 -4.56 -6.17 -33.45
CA ASN A 292 -3.49 -6.27 -34.44
C ASN A 292 -3.11 -4.90 -34.98
N LEU A 293 -1.93 -4.41 -34.63
CA LEU A 293 -1.44 -3.10 -35.10
C LEU A 293 -0.83 -3.18 -36.51
N THR A 294 -0.64 -4.39 -37.06
CA THR A 294 0.09 -4.58 -38.33
C THR A 294 -0.76 -4.48 -39.59
N ASP A 295 -2.09 -4.53 -39.46
CA ASP A 295 -3.03 -4.50 -40.60
C ASP A 295 -3.70 -3.14 -40.82
N GLY A 296 -3.41 -2.16 -39.96
CA GLY A 296 -3.96 -0.80 -40.02
C GLY A 296 -5.44 -0.69 -39.65
N SER A 297 -6.04 -1.74 -39.08
CA SER A 297 -7.46 -1.74 -38.68
C SER A 297 -7.73 -1.09 -37.32
N VAL A 298 -6.69 -0.97 -36.49
CA VAL A 298 -6.78 -0.44 -35.13
C VAL A 298 -6.23 0.97 -35.08
N GLU A 299 -7.01 1.91 -34.54
CA GLU A 299 -6.56 3.28 -34.28
C GLU A 299 -5.50 3.30 -33.15
N HIS A 300 -4.39 3.96 -33.40
CA HIS A 300 -3.28 4.11 -32.45
C HIS A 300 -2.39 5.29 -32.87
N ILE A 301 -1.49 5.71 -31.99
CA ILE A 301 -0.45 6.70 -32.32
C ILE A 301 0.87 5.98 -32.55
N GLU A 302 1.62 6.40 -33.58
CA GLU A 302 3.01 6.00 -33.77
C GLU A 302 3.93 7.24 -33.68
N LEU A 303 5.05 7.09 -32.96
CA LEU A 303 6.12 8.09 -32.88
C LEU A 303 7.44 7.45 -33.31
N GLU A 304 8.04 8.00 -34.34
CA GLU A 304 9.30 7.50 -34.89
C GLU A 304 10.51 8.28 -34.31
N GLY A 305 11.58 7.56 -33.99
CA GLY A 305 12.84 8.15 -33.53
C GLY A 305 13.55 9.00 -34.60
N GLU A 306 14.34 9.98 -34.15
CA GLU A 306 14.99 10.94 -35.05
C GLU A 306 16.04 10.31 -35.97
N ASN A 307 16.94 9.48 -35.43
CA ASN A 307 18.04 8.87 -36.19
C ASN A 307 18.16 7.37 -35.94
N GLN A 308 18.70 6.64 -36.92
CA GLN A 308 19.04 5.23 -36.78
C GLN A 308 20.12 5.02 -35.73
N GLY A 309 19.99 3.95 -34.95
CA GLY A 309 20.93 3.61 -33.88
C GLY A 309 20.65 4.27 -32.53
N ASP A 310 19.65 5.14 -32.40
CA ASP A 310 19.35 5.87 -31.17
C ASP A 310 18.60 5.00 -30.12
N ASN A 311 17.97 3.90 -30.57
CA ASN A 311 17.06 3.04 -29.83
C ASN A 311 15.94 3.84 -29.13
N PHE A 312 15.28 4.75 -29.85
CA PHE A 312 14.13 5.48 -29.33
C PHE A 312 13.03 4.52 -28.86
N GLY A 313 12.56 4.67 -27.62
CA GLY A 313 11.59 3.77 -27.01
C GLY A 313 12.20 2.59 -26.27
N LEU A 314 13.52 2.59 -26.01
CA LEU A 314 14.14 1.54 -25.19
C LEU A 314 13.71 1.59 -23.72
N THR A 315 13.36 2.78 -23.23
CA THR A 315 12.77 2.98 -21.90
C THR A 315 11.60 3.94 -22.02
N LEU A 316 10.52 3.65 -21.30
CA LEU A 316 9.31 4.45 -21.29
C LEU A 316 8.92 4.75 -19.84
N GLN A 317 8.33 5.92 -19.61
CA GLN A 317 7.77 6.28 -18.33
C GLN A 317 6.60 7.24 -18.49
N ASP A 318 5.58 7.07 -17.65
CA ASP A 318 4.50 8.04 -17.52
C ASP A 318 5.02 9.38 -16.98
N GLY A 319 4.59 10.47 -17.59
CA GLY A 319 4.83 11.83 -17.13
C GLY A 319 3.69 12.39 -16.28
N ALA A 320 2.78 11.55 -15.77
CA ALA A 320 1.71 11.97 -14.87
C ALA A 320 2.22 12.90 -13.75
N GLY A 321 1.52 14.01 -13.56
CA GLY A 321 1.85 15.02 -12.54
C GLY A 321 2.92 16.03 -12.95
N ILE A 322 3.60 15.89 -14.09
CA ILE A 322 4.65 16.85 -14.52
C ILE A 322 4.05 18.16 -15.07
N LEU A 323 2.92 18.10 -15.80
CA LEU A 323 2.29 19.27 -16.44
C LEU A 323 0.84 19.49 -16.00
N ASN A 324 0.59 19.71 -14.71
CA ASN A 324 -0.74 20.06 -14.17
C ASN A 324 -1.90 19.22 -14.76
N GLY A 325 -1.68 17.91 -14.93
CA GLY A 325 -2.70 16.96 -15.44
C GLY A 325 -2.80 16.81 -16.96
N ARG A 326 -1.88 17.36 -17.76
CA ARG A 326 -1.77 17.00 -19.18
C ARG A 326 -1.01 15.69 -19.37
N GLY A 327 -1.47 14.87 -20.32
CA GLY A 327 -0.78 13.65 -20.74
C GLY A 327 0.62 13.96 -21.25
N VAL A 328 1.60 13.40 -20.56
CA VAL A 328 3.03 13.45 -20.91
C VAL A 328 3.54 12.04 -20.82
N MET A 329 4.39 11.65 -21.75
CA MET A 329 5.20 10.45 -21.63
C MET A 329 6.65 10.82 -21.89
N MET A 330 7.57 10.12 -21.22
CA MET A 330 9.00 10.28 -21.40
C MET A 330 9.52 9.07 -22.17
N VAL A 331 10.32 9.31 -23.21
CA VAL A 331 10.81 8.25 -24.10
C VAL A 331 12.32 8.33 -24.19
N GLY A 332 13.01 7.30 -23.73
CA GLY A 332 14.47 7.24 -23.78
C GLY A 332 15.00 6.84 -25.16
N ALA A 333 16.08 7.51 -25.57
CA ALA A 333 16.93 7.17 -26.71
C ALA A 333 18.40 7.20 -26.25
N PRO A 334 18.85 6.18 -25.51
CA PRO A 334 20.13 6.21 -24.80
C PRO A 334 21.35 6.25 -25.71
N PHE A 335 21.20 5.82 -26.98
CA PHE A 335 22.31 5.78 -27.93
C PHE A 335 22.39 7.02 -28.83
N PHE A 336 21.50 7.99 -28.63
CA PHE A 336 21.53 9.29 -29.31
C PHE A 336 22.92 9.90 -29.32
N ASN A 337 23.33 10.38 -30.50
CA ASN A 337 24.59 11.10 -30.74
C ASN A 337 25.80 10.44 -30.04
N ALA A 338 26.15 9.23 -30.49
CA ALA A 338 27.25 8.42 -29.94
C ALA A 338 27.08 8.11 -28.44
N ALA A 339 25.89 7.66 -28.04
CA ALA A 339 25.56 7.30 -26.67
C ALA A 339 25.70 8.43 -25.64
N THR A 340 25.42 9.66 -26.05
CA THR A 340 25.23 10.79 -25.12
C THR A 340 23.83 10.80 -24.51
N GLY A 341 22.89 10.09 -25.14
CA GLY A 341 21.52 9.89 -24.65
C GLY A 341 20.60 11.09 -24.91
N LYS A 342 19.30 10.80 -25.01
CA LYS A 342 18.23 11.79 -25.12
C LYS A 342 16.94 11.23 -24.47
N VAL A 343 16.10 12.13 -23.96
CA VAL A 343 14.73 11.88 -23.49
C VAL A 343 13.82 12.94 -24.11
#